data_AF-A0A480BTT0-F1
#
_entry.id   AF-A0A480BTT0-F1
#
_cell.length_a   1.000
_cell.length_b   1.000
_cell.length_c   1.000
_cell.angle_alpha   90.00
_cell.angle_beta   90.00
_cell.angle_gamma   90.00
#
_symmetry.space_group_name_H-M   'P 1'
#
loop_
_entity.id
_entity.type
_entity.pdbx_description
1 polymer ?
#
loop_
_entity_poly.entity_id
_entity_poly.type
_entity_poly.pdbx_seq_one_letter_code
_entity_poly.pdbx_strand_id
1 'polypeptide(L)'
;MLKRLTAFLAALLLFACASAPTPTGTLKAAYDSVATYQQLVGQTVTRGRITREQAHRLIDSGESVRVQIDRARDALALCGGKLPCDSYDEIIKRLQPMLADLERKLREEEAKK
;
A
#
# COMPACT_ATOMS: atom_id res chain seq x y z
N MET A 1 7.23 -4.46 16.78
CA MET A 1 7.19 -3.39 15.76
C MET A 1 6.09 -3.60 14.71
N LEU A 2 5.87 -4.83 14.20
CA LEU A 2 4.83 -5.14 13.19
C LEU A 2 3.39 -4.79 13.62
N LYS A 3 3.02 -5.00 14.89
CA LYS A 3 1.70 -4.63 15.45
C LYS A 3 1.37 -3.13 15.39
N ARG A 4 2.39 -2.27 15.36
CA ARG A 4 2.20 -0.81 15.22
C ARG A 4 1.93 -0.43 13.76
N LEU A 5 2.43 -1.22 12.81
CA LEU A 5 2.28 -1.00 11.37
C LEU A 5 0.89 -1.40 10.87
N THR A 6 0.31 -2.50 11.38
CA THR A 6 -1.12 -2.83 11.15
C THR A 6 -2.04 -1.75 11.65
N ALA A 7 -1.73 -1.19 12.82
CA ALA A 7 -2.51 -0.10 13.36
C ALA A 7 -2.33 1.17 12.52
N PHE A 8 -1.16 1.39 11.92
CA PHE A 8 -0.87 2.55 11.07
C PHE A 8 -1.54 2.45 9.70
N LEU A 9 -1.44 1.29 9.03
CA LEU A 9 -2.18 0.98 7.81
C LEU A 9 -3.68 1.00 8.07
N ALA A 10 -4.19 0.32 9.11
CA ALA A 10 -5.60 0.36 9.46
C ALA A 10 -6.08 1.76 9.89
N ALA A 11 -5.26 2.55 10.58
CA ALA A 11 -5.59 3.93 10.90
C ALA A 11 -5.62 4.80 9.65
N LEU A 12 -4.73 4.58 8.67
CA LEU A 12 -4.78 5.22 7.36
C LEU A 12 -6.05 4.86 6.58
N LEU A 13 -6.50 3.62 6.72
CA LEU A 13 -7.74 3.10 6.12
C LEU A 13 -9.00 3.68 6.79
N LEU A 14 -8.95 3.97 8.11
CA LEU A 14 -10.06 4.54 8.88
C LEU A 14 -10.11 6.09 8.84
N PHE A 15 -8.95 6.77 8.74
CA PHE A 15 -8.88 8.24 8.67
C PHE A 15 -9.32 8.80 7.31
N ALA A 16 -9.39 7.97 6.27
CA ALA A 16 -9.81 8.40 4.94
C ALA A 16 -11.25 8.94 4.90
N CYS A 17 -12.12 8.54 5.84
CA CYS A 17 -13.51 9.02 5.89
C CYS A 17 -13.82 10.01 7.02
N ALA A 18 -12.99 10.08 8.09
CA ALA A 18 -13.35 10.87 9.28
C ALA A 18 -12.82 12.31 9.25
N SER A 19 -11.78 12.59 8.47
CA SER A 19 -11.20 13.92 8.30
C SER A 19 -10.20 13.88 7.16
N ALA A 20 -10.67 14.06 5.92
CA ALA A 20 -9.80 13.99 4.75
C ALA A 20 -8.70 15.09 4.83
N PRO A 21 -7.41 14.77 5.02
CA PRO A 21 -6.41 15.51 4.27
C PRO A 21 -6.79 15.31 2.80
N THR A 22 -6.72 16.36 1.99
CA THR A 22 -7.05 16.37 0.56
C THR A 22 -6.74 15.04 -0.16
N PRO A 23 -7.50 14.61 -1.17
CA PRO A 23 -7.32 13.32 -1.86
C PRO A 23 -5.87 13.00 -2.29
N THR A 24 -5.09 14.03 -2.58
CA THR A 24 -3.64 13.98 -2.83
C THR A 24 -2.83 13.38 -1.66
N GLY A 25 -3.20 13.66 -0.41
CA GLY A 25 -2.53 13.22 0.81
C GLY A 25 -2.64 11.72 1.06
N THR A 26 -3.82 11.12 0.82
CA THR A 26 -4.00 9.67 0.99
C THR A 26 -3.36 8.89 -0.15
N LEU A 27 -3.38 9.40 -1.39
CA LEU A 27 -2.62 8.80 -2.49
C LEU A 27 -1.11 8.82 -2.19
N LYS A 28 -0.61 9.94 -1.66
CA LYS A 28 0.78 10.02 -1.19
C LYS A 28 1.07 8.99 -0.11
N ALA A 29 0.19 8.83 0.89
CA ALA A 29 0.38 7.86 1.94
C ALA A 29 0.31 6.41 1.45
N ALA A 30 -0.53 6.11 0.44
CA ALA A 30 -0.56 4.80 -0.21
C ALA A 30 0.75 4.52 -0.96
N TYR A 31 1.29 5.52 -1.67
CA TYR A 31 2.57 5.43 -2.35
C TYR A 31 3.72 5.17 -1.35
N ASP A 32 3.78 5.95 -0.28
CA ASP A 32 4.79 5.81 0.77
C ASP A 32 4.68 4.43 1.47
N SER A 33 3.47 3.87 1.58
CA SER A 33 3.24 2.53 2.12
C SER A 33 3.81 1.42 1.24
N VAL A 34 3.64 1.52 -0.09
CA VAL A 34 4.23 0.54 -1.03
C VAL A 34 5.75 0.64 -1.05
N ALA A 35 6.31 1.85 -1.01
CA ALA A 35 7.76 2.05 -0.91
C ALA A 35 8.32 1.43 0.39
N THR A 36 7.63 1.64 1.52
CA THR A 36 7.99 1.04 2.81
C THR A 36 7.93 -0.49 2.76
N TYR A 37 6.90 -1.05 2.12
CA TYR A 37 6.77 -2.49 1.91
C TYR A 37 7.96 -3.07 1.14
N GLN A 38 8.36 -2.46 0.02
CA GLN A 38 9.51 -2.92 -0.78
C GLN A 38 10.82 -2.87 0.03
N GLN A 39 11.03 -1.82 0.84
CA GLN A 39 12.17 -1.74 1.74
C GLN A 39 12.18 -2.87 2.77
N LEU A 40 11.02 -3.19 3.35
CA LEU A 40 10.87 -4.28 4.31
C LEU A 40 11.18 -5.63 3.67
N VAL A 41 10.71 -5.88 2.45
CA VAL A 41 11.06 -7.09 1.68
C VAL A 41 12.57 -7.19 1.49
N GLY A 42 13.26 -6.09 1.16
CA GLY A 42 14.72 -6.07 1.08
C GLY A 42 15.42 -6.38 2.41
N GLN A 43 14.88 -5.86 3.52
CA GLN A 43 15.39 -6.16 4.87
C GLN A 43 15.17 -7.62 5.28
N THR A 44 14.04 -8.22 4.94
CA THR A 44 13.75 -9.62 5.28
C THR A 44 14.62 -10.58 4.48
N VAL A 45 14.98 -10.27 3.23
CA VAL A 45 16.02 -10.98 2.48
C VAL A 45 17.38 -10.88 3.17
N THR A 46 17.78 -9.66 3.54
CA THR A 46 19.09 -9.41 4.17
C THR A 46 19.23 -10.14 5.51
N ARG A 47 18.12 -10.26 6.26
CA ARG A 47 18.04 -11.04 7.50
C ARG A 47 17.92 -12.55 7.27
N GLY A 48 17.95 -12.99 6.02
CA GLY A 48 17.82 -14.38 5.63
C GLY A 48 16.48 -14.99 6.01
N ARG A 49 15.39 -14.21 6.15
CA ARG A 49 14.05 -14.73 6.47
C ARG A 49 13.30 -15.24 5.26
N ILE A 50 13.58 -14.66 4.10
CA ILE A 50 13.05 -15.10 2.80
C ILE A 50 14.20 -15.18 1.80
N THR A 51 14.03 -15.98 0.76
CA THR A 51 14.99 -16.09 -0.35
C THR A 51 14.90 -14.88 -1.27
N ARG A 52 15.94 -14.66 -2.09
CA ARG A 52 15.89 -13.63 -3.14
C ARG A 52 14.73 -13.85 -4.09
N GLU A 53 14.48 -15.09 -4.51
CA GLU A 53 13.39 -15.41 -5.45
C GLU A 53 12.00 -15.07 -4.87
N GLN A 54 11.75 -15.40 -3.60
CA GLN A 54 10.52 -15.01 -2.90
C GLN A 54 10.38 -13.47 -2.83
N ALA A 55 11.47 -12.77 -2.53
CA ALA A 55 11.46 -11.33 -2.45
C ALA A 55 11.18 -10.65 -3.80
N HIS A 56 11.71 -11.18 -4.90
CA HIS A 56 11.37 -10.69 -6.24
C HIS A 56 9.85 -10.78 -6.49
N ARG A 57 9.23 -11.93 -6.20
CA ARG A 57 7.75 -12.10 -6.33
C ARG A 57 6.95 -11.12 -5.46
N LEU A 58 7.44 -10.84 -4.25
CA LEU A 58 6.81 -9.88 -3.33
C LEU A 58 6.97 -8.44 -3.84
N ILE A 59 8.15 -8.07 -4.34
CA ILE A 59 8.40 -6.75 -4.95
C ILE A 59 7.53 -6.56 -6.19
N ASP A 60 7.42 -7.56 -7.06
CA ASP A 60 6.55 -7.53 -8.25
C ASP A 60 5.07 -7.33 -7.87
N SER A 61 4.64 -7.97 -6.78
CA SER A 61 3.30 -7.76 -6.23
C SER A 61 3.12 -6.31 -5.76
N GLY A 62 4.11 -5.75 -5.06
CA GLY A 62 4.12 -4.35 -4.63
C GLY A 62 4.08 -3.37 -5.82
N GLU A 63 4.81 -3.69 -6.89
CA GLU A 63 4.85 -2.91 -8.12
C GLU A 63 3.47 -2.84 -8.80
N SER A 64 2.73 -3.96 -8.83
CA SER A 64 1.35 -3.98 -9.33
C SER A 64 0.43 -3.02 -8.55
N VAL A 65 0.59 -2.93 -7.23
CA VAL A 65 -0.15 -1.96 -6.40
C VAL A 65 0.28 -0.52 -6.69
N ARG A 66 1.60 -0.28 -6.89
CA ARG A 66 2.12 1.02 -7.30
C ARG A 66 1.48 1.51 -8.59
N VAL A 67 1.37 0.66 -9.60
CA VAL A 67 0.72 0.99 -10.88
C VAL A 67 -0.74 1.41 -10.69
N GLN A 68 -1.47 0.78 -9.76
CA GLN A 68 -2.86 1.18 -9.46
C GLN A 68 -2.93 2.53 -8.73
N ILE A 69 -1.98 2.82 -7.84
CA ILE A 69 -1.85 4.12 -7.19
C ILE A 69 -1.53 5.20 -8.23
N ASP A 70 -0.63 4.93 -9.19
CA ASP A 70 -0.29 5.86 -10.26
C ASP A 70 -1.50 6.15 -11.17
N ARG A 71 -2.27 5.12 -11.54
CA ARG A 71 -3.53 5.31 -12.28
C ARG A 71 -4.52 6.19 -11.52
N ALA A 72 -4.64 5.98 -10.21
CA ALA A 72 -5.50 6.81 -9.37
C ALA A 72 -4.99 8.25 -9.27
N ARG A 73 -3.67 8.46 -9.23
CA ARG A 73 -3.04 9.78 -9.25
C ARG A 73 -3.29 10.49 -10.58
N ASP A 74 -3.15 9.80 -11.70
CA ASP A 74 -3.38 10.36 -13.03
C ASP A 74 -4.87 10.72 -13.22
N ALA A 75 -5.79 9.87 -12.73
CA ALA A 75 -7.22 10.19 -12.71
C ALA A 75 -7.51 11.44 -11.87
N LEU A 76 -6.88 11.59 -10.70
CA LEU A 76 -7.02 12.79 -9.88
C LEU A 76 -6.44 14.04 -10.57
N ALA A 77 -5.32 13.90 -11.28
CA ALA A 77 -4.70 14.98 -12.03
C ALA A 77 -5.58 15.46 -13.20
N LEU A 78 -6.22 14.54 -13.92
CA LEU A 78 -7.18 14.85 -14.99
C LEU A 78 -8.41 15.61 -14.47
N CYS A 79 -8.83 15.34 -13.24
CA CYS A 79 -9.92 16.08 -12.58
C CYS A 79 -9.46 17.39 -11.90
N GLY A 80 -8.23 17.86 -12.17
CA GLY A 80 -7.70 19.10 -11.58
C GLY A 80 -7.57 19.05 -10.05
N GLY A 81 -7.35 17.86 -9.49
CA GLY A 81 -7.30 17.65 -8.04
C GLY A 81 -8.67 17.65 -7.35
N LYS A 82 -9.76 17.69 -8.12
CA LYS A 82 -11.15 17.72 -7.62
C LYS A 82 -11.93 16.52 -8.16
N LEU A 83 -11.73 15.37 -7.52
CA LEU A 83 -12.66 14.24 -7.66
C LEU A 83 -13.81 14.42 -6.64
N PRO A 84 -15.07 14.15 -7.01
CA PRO A 84 -16.14 14.06 -6.02
C PRO A 84 -15.84 12.95 -5.01
N CYS A 85 -16.22 13.15 -3.75
CA CYS A 85 -15.88 12.26 -2.64
C CYS A 85 -16.24 10.79 -2.92
N ASP A 86 -17.38 10.52 -3.57
CA ASP A 86 -17.82 9.16 -3.90
C ASP A 86 -16.85 8.43 -4.83
N SER A 87 -16.29 9.13 -5.82
CA SER A 87 -15.31 8.54 -6.76
C SER A 87 -13.97 8.26 -6.09
N TYR A 88 -13.64 9.04 -5.06
CA TYR A 88 -12.43 8.88 -4.28
C TYR A 88 -12.55 7.73 -3.26
N ASP A 89 -13.70 7.58 -2.62
CA ASP A 89 -13.99 6.43 -1.75
C ASP A 89 -13.88 5.11 -2.52
N GLU A 90 -14.34 5.07 -3.77
CA GLU A 90 -14.18 3.88 -4.63
C GLU A 90 -12.71 3.56 -4.94
N ILE A 91 -11.87 4.57 -5.12
CA ILE A 91 -10.42 4.37 -5.30
C ILE A 91 -9.80 3.81 -4.02
N ILE A 92 -10.11 4.39 -2.86
CA ILE A 92 -9.61 3.91 -1.57
C ILE A 92 -10.05 2.47 -1.34
N LYS A 93 -11.36 2.17 -1.47
CA LYS A 93 -11.93 0.83 -1.31
C LYS A 93 -11.22 -0.22 -2.18
N ARG A 94 -10.71 0.17 -3.36
CA ARG A 94 -9.92 -0.71 -4.23
C ARG A 94 -8.48 -0.90 -3.76
N LEU A 95 -7.84 0.15 -3.23
CA LEU A 95 -6.45 0.09 -2.76
C LEU A 95 -6.31 -0.60 -1.39
N GLN A 96 -7.30 -0.48 -0.51
CA GLN A 96 -7.31 -1.10 0.82
C GLN A 96 -7.00 -2.61 0.80
N PRO A 97 -7.74 -3.45 0.04
CA PRO A 97 -7.51 -4.89 0.02
C PRO A 97 -6.17 -5.26 -0.62
N MET A 98 -5.67 -4.46 -1.57
CA MET A 98 -4.39 -4.72 -2.24
C MET A 98 -3.22 -4.53 -1.27
N LEU A 99 -3.22 -3.47 -0.47
CA LEU A 99 -2.22 -3.23 0.57
C LEU A 99 -2.27 -4.32 1.66
N ALA A 100 -3.47 -4.72 2.07
CA ALA A 100 -3.65 -5.81 3.02
C ALA A 100 -3.14 -7.16 2.47
N ASP A 101 -3.33 -7.42 1.17
CA ASP A 101 -2.84 -8.63 0.52
C ASP A 101 -1.30 -8.69 0.46
N LEU A 102 -0.63 -7.55 0.22
CA LEU A 102 0.83 -7.47 0.29
C LEU A 102 1.36 -7.81 1.68
N GLU A 103 0.72 -7.28 2.72
CA GLU A 103 1.09 -7.57 4.10
C GLU A 103 0.86 -9.05 4.43
N ARG A 104 -0.28 -9.61 4.03
CA ARG A 104 -0.61 -11.03 4.20
C ARG A 104 0.46 -11.91 3.55
N LYS A 105 0.80 -11.65 2.28
CA LYS A 105 1.83 -12.39 1.53
C LYS A 105 3.18 -12.36 2.21
N LEU A 106 3.62 -11.19 2.70
CA LEU A 106 4.89 -11.08 3.42
C LEU A 106 4.90 -11.92 4.71
N ARG A 107 3.80 -11.89 5.49
CA ARG A 107 3.69 -12.71 6.71
C ARG A 107 3.67 -14.20 6.41
N GLU A 108 2.96 -14.62 5.36
CA GLU A 108 2.91 -16.02 4.93
C GLU A 108 4.29 -16.52 4.49
N GLU A 109 5.06 -15.71 3.76
CA GLU A 109 6.42 -16.07 3.37
C GLU A 109 7.39 -16.10 4.56
N GLU A 110 7.24 -15.20 5.54
CA GLU A 110 8.01 -15.28 6.80
C GLU A 110 7.65 -16.51 7.65
N ALA A 111 6.39 -16.98 7.61
CA ALA A 111 5.92 -18.13 8.40
C ALA A 111 6.26 -19.50 7.79
N LYS A 112 6.69 -19.56 6.52
CA LYS A 112 7.14 -20.79 5.84
C LYS A 112 8.58 -21.19 6.21
N LYS A 113 9.25 -20.43 7.07
CA LYS A 113 10.59 -20.68 7.60
C LYS A 113 10.55 -21.13 9.05
#